data_AF-A0A7W1SF65-F1
#
_entry.id   AF-A0A7W1SF65-F1
#
_cell.length_a   1.000
_cell.length_b   1.000
_cell.length_c   1.000
_cell.angle_alpha   90.00
_cell.angle_beta   90.00
_cell.angle_gamma   90.00
#
_symmetry.space_group_name_H-M   'P 1'
#
loop_
_entity.id
_entity.type
_entity.pdbx_description
1 polymer ?
#
loop_
_entity_poly.entity_id
_entity_poly.type
_entity_poly.pdbx_seq_one_letter_code
_entity_poly.pdbx_strand_id
1 'polypeptide(L)' 'MSGLSGSCPALTFTLRGLAVYTTSATRYDDKRCEDIRNGREVEIRGTLMSDGRVRADRVEID' A
#
# COMPACT_ATOMS: atom_id res chain seq x y z
N MET A 1 -13.79 -4.12 8.34
CA MET A 1 -13.75 -2.86 7.58
C MET A 1 -12.69 -3.00 6.53
N SER A 2 -13.11 -2.90 5.26
CA SER A 2 -12.19 -2.92 4.12
C SER A 2 -11.47 -1.59 4.07
N GLY A 3 -10.22 -1.56 4.56
CA GLY A 3 -9.41 -0.34 4.55
C GLY A 3 -8.93 0.05 3.15
N LEU A 4 -9.09 -0.84 2.16
CA LEU A 4 -8.64 -0.63 0.79
C LEU A 4 -9.60 0.25 0.00
N SER A 5 -9.07 1.35 -0.54
CA SER A 5 -9.76 2.33 -1.38
C SER A 5 -8.84 2.80 -2.50
N GLY A 6 -9.41 3.35 -3.58
CA GLY A 6 -8.67 3.79 -4.76
C GLY A 6 -8.58 2.73 -5.86
N SER A 7 -7.79 3.03 -6.89
CA SER A 7 -7.58 2.16 -8.05
C SER A 7 -6.12 2.15 -8.46
N CYS A 8 -5.67 1.01 -9.00
CA CYS A 8 -4.28 0.86 -9.42
C CYS A 8 -3.85 1.89 -10.45
N PRO A 9 -2.63 2.46 -10.32
CA PRO A 9 -1.57 2.14 -9.34
C PRO A 9 -1.66 2.94 -8.02
N ALA A 10 -2.70 3.74 -7.81
CA ALA A 10 -2.88 4.60 -6.64
C ALA A 10 -3.96 4.05 -5.68
N LEU A 11 -3.57 3.11 -4.85
CA LEU A 11 -4.39 2.56 -3.76
C LEU A 11 -4.04 3.22 -2.43
N THR A 12 -5.05 3.37 -1.58
CA THR A 12 -4.90 3.76 -0.17
C THR A 12 -5.49 2.68 0.71
N PHE A 13 -4.75 2.23 1.71
CA PHE A 13 -5.21 1.25 2.67
C PHE A 13 -4.61 1.44 4.05
N THR A 14 -5.27 0.87 5.07
CA THR A 14 -4.81 0.96 6.45
C THR A 14 -4.04 -0.28 6.84
N LEU A 15 -2.79 -0.11 7.27
CA LEU A 15 -1.94 -1.17 7.80
C LEU A 15 -1.61 -0.86 9.26
N ARG A 16 -2.05 -1.72 10.20
CA ARG A 16 -1.82 -1.55 11.65
C ARG A 16 -2.18 -0.15 12.19
N GLY A 17 -3.22 0.48 11.64
CA GLY A 17 -3.68 1.82 12.03
C GLY A 17 -3.01 2.98 11.29
N LEU A 18 -2.00 2.72 10.45
CA LEU A 18 -1.38 3.72 9.58
C LEU A 18 -2.05 3.72 8.21
N ALA A 19 -2.37 4.90 7.69
CA ALA A 19 -2.87 5.06 6.33
C ALA A 19 -1.70 5.03 5.35
N VAL A 20 -1.62 3.97 4.56
CA VAL A 20 -0.63 3.78 3.52
C VAL A 20 -1.25 4.12 2.17
N TYR A 21 -0.53 4.85 1.33
CA TYR A 21 -0.94 5.09 -0.05
C TYR A 21 0.19 4.75 -1.02
N THR A 22 -0.20 4.15 -2.13
CA THR A 22 0.65 3.78 -3.26
C THR A 22 0.42 4.78 -4.40
N THR A 23 1.37 4.86 -5.32
CA THR A 23 1.33 5.76 -6.47
C THR A 23 1.90 5.04 -7.69
N SER A 24 1.89 5.69 -8.86
CA SER A 24 2.57 5.19 -10.06
C SER A 24 4.09 5.02 -9.89
N ALA A 25 4.69 5.66 -8.89
CA ALA A 25 6.11 5.50 -8.55
C ALA A 25 6.37 4.30 -7.63
N THR A 26 5.33 3.69 -7.06
CA THR A 26 5.47 2.53 -6.19
C THR A 26 5.87 1.31 -7.00
N ARG A 27 6.97 0.67 -6.60
CA ARG A 27 7.43 -0.59 -7.21
C ARG A 27 6.74 -1.76 -6.54
N TYR A 28 6.14 -2.64 -7.33
CA TYR A 28 5.57 -3.90 -6.84
C TYR A 28 6.51 -5.03 -7.24
N ASP A 29 7.03 -5.76 -6.26
CA ASP A 29 7.82 -6.95 -6.52
C ASP A 29 6.87 -8.19 -6.46
N ASP A 30 7.03 -9.09 -7.44
CA ASP A 30 6.26 -10.33 -7.70
C ASP A 30 4.77 -10.23 -8.03
N LYS A 31 4.05 -9.31 -7.41
CA LYS A 31 2.60 -9.14 -7.57
C LYS A 31 2.24 -7.78 -8.12
N ARG A 32 0.97 -7.60 -8.48
CA ARG A 32 0.46 -6.31 -8.93
C ARG A 32 -0.28 -5.63 -7.80
N CYS A 33 -0.46 -4.33 -7.97
CA CYS A 33 -1.39 -3.53 -7.20
C CYS A 33 -2.78 -4.20 -7.02
N GLU A 34 -3.26 -4.92 -8.03
CA GLU A 34 -4.54 -5.64 -8.03
C GLU A 34 -4.59 -6.80 -7.02
N ASP A 35 -3.43 -7.34 -6.63
CA ASP A 35 -3.33 -8.42 -5.65
C ASP A 35 -3.45 -7.93 -4.20
N ILE A 36 -3.40 -6.61 -3.97
CA ILE A 36 -3.62 -6.03 -2.64
C ILE A 36 -5.09 -6.25 -2.27
N ARG A 37 -5.32 -7.09 -1.26
CA ARG A 37 -6.65 -7.40 -0.73
C ARG A 37 -6.58 -7.70 0.76
N ASN A 38 -7.69 -7.51 1.47
CA ASN A 38 -7.75 -7.79 2.90
C ASN A 38 -7.44 -9.26 3.19
N GLY A 39 -6.64 -9.51 4.23
CA GLY A 39 -6.24 -10.86 4.65
C GLY A 39 -5.00 -11.40 3.95
N ARG A 40 -4.35 -10.63 3.06
CA ARG A 40 -3.00 -10.93 2.58
C ARG A 40 -1.95 -10.21 3.42
N GLU A 41 -0.84 -10.90 3.65
CA GLU A 41 0.35 -10.30 4.24
C GLU A 41 1.09 -9.51 3.16
N VAL A 42 1.46 -8.28 3.49
CA VAL A 42 2.18 -7.38 2.58
C VAL A 42 3.26 -6.67 3.36
N GLU A 43 4.45 -6.59 2.79
CA GLU A 43 5.52 -5.74 3.29
C GLU A 43 5.54 -4.44 2.49
N ILE A 44 5.51 -3.32 3.19
CA ILE A 44 5.59 -1.99 2.59
C ILE A 44 6.88 -1.33 3.02
N ARG A 45 7.66 -0.89 2.04
CA ARG A 45 8.77 0.05 2.25
C ARG A 45 8.38 1.39 1.69
N GLY A 46 8.48 2.41 2.53
CA GLY A 46 8.00 3.73 2.19
C GLY A 46 8.45 4.78 3.20
N THR A 47 8.03 6.01 2.94
CA THR A 47 8.33 7.16 3.77
C THR A 47 7.11 7.56 4.58
N LEU A 48 7.26 7.66 5.91
CA LEU A 48 6.24 8.26 6.76
C LEU A 48 6.24 9.77 6.54
N MET A 49 5.11 10.28 6.10
CA MET A 49 4.88 11.68 5.80
C MET A 49 4.51 12.45 7.08
N SER A 50 4.70 13.77 7.06
CA SER A 50 4.37 14.66 8.18
C SER A 50 2.87 14.72 8.51
N ASP A 51 2.01 14.28 7.60
CA ASP A 51 0.56 14.18 7.78
C ASP A 51 0.12 12.86 8.44
N GLY A 52 1.07 12.00 8.81
CA GLY A 52 0.82 10.70 9.45
C GLY A 52 0.49 9.56 8.46
N ARG A 53 0.57 9.81 7.16
CA ARG A 53 0.39 8.77 6.13
C ARG A 53 1.73 8.20 5.69
N VAL A 54 1.73 6.96 5.19
CA VAL A 54 2.93 6.32 4.62
C VAL A 54 2.83 6.34 3.10
N ARG A 55 3.81 6.96 2.44
CA ARG A 55 3.98 6.85 0.99
C ARG A 55 4.76 5.58 0.68
N ALA A 56 4.13 4.60 0.05
CA ALA A 56 4.81 3.38 -0.37
C ALA A 56 5.72 3.65 -1.57
N ASP A 57 7.01 3.34 -1.43
CA ASP A 57 7.98 3.36 -2.52
C ASP A 57 8.16 1.95 -3.11
N ARG A 58 8.00 0.91 -2.28
CA ARG A 58 8.00 -0.51 -2.68
C ARG A 58 6.96 -1.31 -1.89
N VAL A 59 6.32 -2.26 -2.57
CA VAL A 59 5.36 -3.23 -2.01
C VAL A 59 5.75 -4.64 -2.41
N GLU A 60 5.83 -5.51 -1.43
CA GLU A 60 6.07 -6.94 -1.59
C GLU A 60 4.86 -7.69 -1.01
N ILE A 61 4.36 -8.67 -1.75
CA ILE A 61 3.12 -9.39 -1.43
C ILE A 61 3.42 -10.88 -1.44
N ASP A 62 3.26 -11.52 -0.28
CA ASP A 62 3.33 -12.98 -0.12
C ASP A 62 2.03 -13.68 -0.58
#